data_AF-A0A841F601-F1
#
_entry.id   AF-A0A841F601-F1
#
_cell.length_a   1.000
_cell.length_b   1.000
_cell.length_c   1.000
_cell.angle_alpha   90.00
_cell.angle_beta   90.00
_cell.angle_gamma   90.00
#
_symmetry.space_group_name_H-M   'P 1'
#
loop_
_entity.id
_entity.type
_entity.pdbx_description
1 polymer ?
#
loop_
_entity_poly.entity_id
_entity_poly.type
_entity_poly.pdbx_seq_one_letter_code
_entity_poly.pdbx_strand_id
1 'polypeptide(L)'
;MNDADVMVTRIQQHYGIIFPQDYLEFIHLHDGVSFDLMQGTEVEDWDIRFHALDNQFIVNNAELVDEVNPDPQRIIPIAWSVSSGNNYLLDFRQNEERPPVLLMEHEMAMVREDAESEAETSEEAQQLMEENVQPIAAHFGAFAALLQPRYSLE
;
A
#
# COMPACT_ATOMS: atom_id res chain seq x y z
N MET A 1 6.61 -25.02 -8.54
CA MET A 1 6.26 -23.77 -7.86
C MET A 1 7.43 -23.44 -6.96
N ASN A 2 8.06 -22.29 -7.16
CA ASN A 2 9.14 -21.86 -6.26
C ASN A 2 8.52 -21.37 -4.94
N ASP A 3 9.32 -21.17 -3.89
CA ASP A 3 8.80 -20.77 -2.58
C ASP A 3 8.11 -19.39 -2.62
N ALA A 4 8.55 -18.49 -3.51
CA ALA A 4 7.94 -17.17 -3.69
C ALA A 4 6.51 -17.27 -4.25
N ASP A 5 6.28 -18.08 -5.28
CA ASP A 5 4.96 -18.33 -5.87
C ASP A 5 3.98 -18.89 -4.82
N VAL A 6 4.47 -19.73 -3.91
CA VAL A 6 3.68 -20.27 -2.79
C VAL A 6 3.26 -19.16 -1.83
N MET A 7 4.17 -18.24 -1.49
CA MET A 7 3.86 -17.12 -0.61
C MET A 7 2.86 -16.15 -1.25
N VAL A 8 3.06 -15.77 -2.51
CA VAL A 8 2.11 -14.93 -3.26
C VAL A 8 0.72 -15.57 -3.27
N THR A 9 0.63 -16.87 -3.56
CA THR A 9 -0.64 -17.60 -3.56
C THR A 9 -1.31 -17.55 -2.18
N ARG A 10 -0.54 -17.72 -1.10
CA ARG A 10 -1.06 -17.66 0.27
C ARG A 10 -1.57 -16.27 0.63
N ILE A 11 -0.85 -15.21 0.27
CA ILE A 11 -1.26 -13.83 0.52
C ILE A 11 -2.58 -13.53 -0.22
N GLN A 12 -2.63 -13.87 -1.51
CA GLN A 12 -3.83 -13.73 -2.34
C GLN A 12 -5.04 -14.48 -1.75
N GLN A 13 -4.84 -15.71 -1.29
CA GLN A 13 -5.90 -16.49 -0.63
C GLN A 13 -6.36 -15.89 0.69
N HIS A 14 -5.44 -15.31 1.47
CA HIS A 14 -5.77 -14.68 2.74
C HIS A 14 -6.70 -13.48 2.57
N TYR A 15 -6.37 -12.60 1.62
CA TYR A 15 -7.15 -11.39 1.35
C TYR A 15 -8.29 -11.61 0.34
N GLY A 16 -8.32 -12.76 -0.34
CA GLY A 16 -9.30 -13.03 -1.40
C GLY A 16 -9.10 -12.18 -2.65
N ILE A 17 -7.86 -11.78 -2.95
CA ILE A 17 -7.49 -10.93 -4.10
C ILE A 17 -6.59 -11.67 -5.09
N ILE A 18 -6.37 -11.08 -6.26
CA ILE A 18 -5.31 -11.45 -7.19
C ILE A 18 -4.46 -10.21 -7.42
N PHE A 19 -3.16 -10.28 -7.12
CA PHE A 19 -2.27 -9.16 -7.37
C PHE A 19 -2.14 -8.89 -8.87
N PRO A 20 -2.10 -7.62 -9.30
CA PRO A 20 -1.83 -7.27 -10.69
C PRO A 20 -0.50 -7.84 -11.16
N GLN A 21 -0.47 -8.38 -12.39
CA GLN A 21 0.73 -9.00 -12.94
C GLN A 21 1.87 -7.98 -13.11
N ASP A 22 1.55 -6.73 -13.47
CA ASP A 22 2.51 -5.64 -13.58
C ASP A 22 3.15 -5.29 -12.22
N TYR A 23 2.40 -5.41 -11.12
CA TYR A 23 2.94 -5.29 -9.77
C TYR A 23 3.90 -6.43 -9.43
N LEU A 24 3.51 -7.68 -9.66
CA LEU A 24 4.35 -8.85 -9.36
C LEU A 24 5.67 -8.84 -10.16
N GLU A 25 5.62 -8.46 -11.43
CA GLU A 25 6.82 -8.32 -12.27
C GLU A 25 7.72 -7.19 -11.77
N PHE A 26 7.15 -6.06 -11.36
CA PHE A 26 7.90 -4.91 -10.86
C PHE A 26 8.67 -5.24 -9.58
N ILE A 27 8.01 -5.81 -8.57
CA ILE A 27 8.67 -6.15 -7.31
C ILE A 27 9.72 -7.24 -7.50
N HIS A 28 9.53 -8.16 -8.44
CA HIS A 28 10.51 -9.20 -8.74
C HIS A 28 11.76 -8.60 -9.41
N LEU A 29 11.58 -7.66 -10.33
CA LEU A 29 12.68 -7.00 -11.04
C LEU A 29 13.48 -6.06 -10.14
N HIS A 30 12.82 -5.46 -9.15
CA HIS A 30 13.37 -4.41 -8.31
C HIS A 30 13.50 -4.81 -6.83
N ASP A 31 13.69 -6.10 -6.57
CA ASP A 31 13.84 -6.62 -5.21
C ASP A 31 14.97 -5.90 -4.45
N GLY A 32 14.66 -5.42 -3.25
CA GLY A 32 15.58 -4.66 -2.39
C GLY A 32 15.90 -3.22 -2.84
N VAL A 33 15.33 -2.74 -3.95
CA VAL A 33 15.51 -1.35 -4.42
C VAL A 33 14.53 -0.42 -3.71
N SER A 34 15.01 0.76 -3.29
CA SER A 34 14.12 1.84 -2.85
C SER A 34 13.93 2.88 -3.95
N PHE A 35 12.84 3.64 -3.85
CA PHE A 35 12.39 4.55 -4.88
C PHE A 35 12.10 5.93 -4.32
N ASP A 36 12.26 6.94 -5.17
CA ASP A 36 11.74 8.28 -4.94
C ASP A 36 10.46 8.43 -5.77
N LEU A 37 9.41 9.00 -5.19
CA LEU A 37 8.19 9.39 -5.89
C LEU A 37 8.40 10.78 -6.51
N MET A 38 8.19 10.87 -7.82
CA MET A 38 8.44 12.07 -8.59
C MET A 38 7.14 12.75 -8.99
N GLN A 39 7.06 14.07 -8.77
CA GLN A 39 6.04 14.93 -9.34
C GLN A 39 6.71 15.90 -10.33
N GLY A 40 6.68 15.54 -11.61
CA GLY A 40 7.43 16.26 -12.63
C GLY A 40 8.94 16.13 -12.41
N THR A 41 9.58 17.19 -11.93
CA THR A 41 11.04 17.22 -11.65
C THR A 41 11.37 17.26 -10.15
N GLU A 42 10.35 17.29 -9.29
CA GLU A 42 10.51 17.38 -7.84
C GLU A 42 10.27 16.01 -7.19
N VAL A 43 10.99 15.75 -6.09
CA VAL A 43 10.79 14.55 -5.27
C VAL A 43 9.72 14.88 -4.24
N GLU A 44 8.59 14.18 -4.31
CA GLU A 44 7.44 14.35 -3.40
C GLU A 44 7.59 13.50 -2.14
N ASP A 45 8.12 12.28 -2.29
CA ASP A 45 8.40 11.34 -1.20
C ASP A 45 9.63 10.49 -1.56
N TRP A 46 10.41 10.01 -0.60
CA TRP A 46 11.67 9.33 -0.89
C TRP A 46 11.93 8.09 -0.04
N ASP A 47 12.83 7.23 -0.52
CA ASP A 47 13.14 5.94 0.12
C ASP A 47 11.88 5.07 0.35
N ILE A 48 11.01 5.03 -0.66
CA ILE A 48 9.85 4.14 -0.74
C ILE A 48 10.32 2.72 -0.96
N ARG A 49 9.86 1.79 -0.14
CA ARG A 49 10.23 0.39 -0.17
C ARG A 49 8.99 -0.48 -0.27
N PHE A 50 9.01 -1.38 -1.24
CA PHE A 50 7.97 -2.38 -1.41
C PHE A 50 8.07 -3.45 -0.33
N HIS A 51 6.93 -3.88 0.19
CA HIS A 51 6.87 -5.02 1.10
C HIS A 51 7.28 -6.29 0.38
N ALA A 52 8.13 -7.10 1.03
CA ALA A 52 8.41 -8.43 0.56
C ALA A 52 7.15 -9.30 0.65
N LEU A 53 6.80 -10.00 -0.43
CA LEU A 53 5.70 -10.96 -0.45
C LEU A 53 6.11 -12.29 0.19
N ASP A 54 6.45 -12.26 1.47
CA ASP A 54 6.95 -13.38 2.25
C ASP A 54 5.95 -13.85 3.33
N ASN A 55 6.43 -14.66 4.29
CA ASN A 55 5.60 -15.19 5.36
C ASN A 55 5.25 -14.15 6.45
N GLN A 56 5.88 -12.97 6.46
CA GLN A 56 5.60 -11.89 7.39
C GLN A 56 4.64 -10.86 6.80
N PHE A 57 4.46 -10.79 5.47
CA PHE A 57 3.61 -9.80 4.80
C PHE A 57 2.26 -9.55 5.51
N ILE A 58 1.50 -10.62 5.75
CA ILE A 58 0.16 -10.53 6.38
C ILE A 58 0.26 -9.98 7.81
N VAL A 59 1.22 -10.48 8.61
CA VAL A 59 1.38 -10.08 10.01
C VAL A 59 1.85 -8.64 10.10
N ASN A 60 2.83 -8.25 9.28
CA ASN A 60 3.34 -6.89 9.25
C ASN A 60 2.26 -5.89 8.85
N ASN A 61 1.45 -6.19 7.84
CA ASN A 61 0.35 -5.31 7.44
C ASN A 61 -0.68 -5.17 8.57
N ALA A 62 -1.01 -6.29 9.22
CA ALA A 62 -1.93 -6.30 10.35
C ALA A 62 -1.45 -5.47 11.55
N GLU A 63 -0.16 -5.55 11.86
CA GLU A 63 0.41 -4.84 13.01
C GLU A 63 0.71 -3.36 12.73
N LEU A 64 0.99 -3.00 11.48
CA LEU A 64 1.50 -1.66 11.15
C LEU A 64 0.45 -0.74 10.50
N VAL A 65 -0.59 -1.28 9.87
CA VAL A 65 -1.47 -0.49 9.00
C VAL A 65 -2.96 -0.73 9.26
N ASP A 66 -3.39 -1.91 9.72
CA ASP A 66 -4.82 -2.25 9.84
C ASP A 66 -5.61 -1.30 10.74
N GLU A 67 -5.01 -0.78 11.81
CA GLU A 67 -5.68 0.14 12.74
C GLU A 67 -6.06 1.49 12.11
N VAL A 68 -5.34 1.91 11.06
CA VAL A 68 -5.56 3.16 10.33
C VAL A 68 -6.13 2.94 8.93
N ASN A 69 -6.30 1.68 8.52
CA ASN A 69 -6.82 1.32 7.21
C ASN A 69 -8.36 1.22 7.22
N PRO A 70 -9.08 1.91 6.33
CA PRO A 70 -10.54 1.88 6.30
C PRO A 70 -11.11 0.49 6.00
N ASP A 71 -10.43 -0.33 5.20
CA ASP A 71 -10.85 -1.69 4.85
C ASP A 71 -9.63 -2.62 4.67
N PRO A 72 -9.07 -3.16 5.76
CA PRO A 72 -7.84 -3.97 5.72
C PRO A 72 -7.93 -5.25 4.90
N GLN A 73 -9.15 -5.75 4.62
CA GLN A 73 -9.34 -6.96 3.82
C GLN A 73 -9.24 -6.67 2.32
N ARG A 74 -9.50 -5.43 1.89
CA ARG A 74 -9.60 -5.07 0.46
C ARG A 74 -8.68 -3.93 0.06
N ILE A 75 -8.06 -3.22 1.00
CA ILE A 75 -7.06 -2.19 0.75
C ILE A 75 -5.72 -2.72 1.27
N ILE A 76 -4.85 -3.13 0.36
CA ILE A 76 -3.66 -3.91 0.72
C ILE A 76 -2.42 -3.01 0.67
N PRO A 77 -1.72 -2.79 1.80
CA PRO A 77 -0.44 -2.08 1.80
C PRO A 77 0.59 -2.84 0.96
N ILE A 78 1.24 -2.15 0.02
CA ILE A 78 2.25 -2.73 -0.88
C ILE A 78 3.63 -2.09 -0.73
N ALA A 79 3.71 -0.88 -0.21
CA ALA A 79 4.95 -0.18 0.05
C ALA A 79 4.79 0.85 1.16
N TRP A 80 5.91 1.25 1.74
CA TRP A 80 5.99 2.30 2.75
C TRP A 80 7.17 3.22 2.46
N SER A 81 7.04 4.49 2.81
CA SER A 81 8.12 5.45 2.76
C SER A 81 8.88 5.47 4.08
N VAL A 82 10.20 5.23 4.02
CA VAL A 82 11.06 5.30 5.21
C VAL A 82 11.15 6.74 5.75
N SER A 83 10.98 7.74 4.88
CA SER A 83 11.15 9.13 5.28
C SER A 83 9.95 9.74 5.95
N SER A 84 8.76 9.48 5.40
CA SER A 84 7.50 10.07 5.87
C SER A 84 6.67 9.11 6.72
N GLY A 85 6.95 7.80 6.64
CA GLY A 85 6.09 6.76 7.21
C GLY A 85 4.84 6.47 6.37
N ASN A 86 4.64 7.20 5.26
CA ASN A 86 3.47 7.04 4.41
C ASN A 86 3.35 5.62 3.85
N ASN A 87 2.12 5.12 3.71
CA ASN A 87 1.84 3.82 3.12
C ASN A 87 1.21 3.99 1.73
N TYR A 88 1.59 3.11 0.81
CA TYR A 88 1.01 3.01 -0.52
C TYR A 88 0.25 1.69 -0.61
N LEU A 89 -1.01 1.76 -1.06
CA LEU A 89 -1.95 0.64 -0.97
C LEU A 89 -2.64 0.38 -2.30
N LEU A 90 -2.98 -0.88 -2.57
CA LEU A 90 -3.87 -1.27 -3.68
C LEU A 90 -5.31 -1.38 -3.18
N ASP A 91 -6.25 -0.69 -3.83
CA ASP A 91 -7.67 -0.72 -3.46
C ASP A 91 -8.47 -1.68 -4.34
N PHE A 92 -8.79 -2.86 -3.81
CA PHE A 92 -9.56 -3.89 -4.51
C PHE A 92 -11.08 -3.76 -4.34
N ARG A 93 -11.59 -2.72 -3.66
CA ARG A 93 -13.02 -2.61 -3.35
C ARG A 93 -13.91 -2.46 -4.58
N GLN A 94 -13.39 -1.84 -5.64
CA GLN A 94 -14.16 -1.56 -6.87
C GLN A 94 -13.62 -2.24 -8.12
N ASN A 95 -12.31 -2.49 -8.20
CA ASN A 95 -11.68 -3.07 -9.38
C ASN A 95 -10.59 -4.07 -8.97
N GLU A 96 -10.90 -5.36 -9.08
CA GLU A 96 -9.99 -6.42 -8.68
C GLU A 96 -8.85 -6.65 -9.69
N GLU A 97 -9.08 -6.38 -10.98
CA GLU A 97 -8.08 -6.62 -12.03
C GLU A 97 -7.06 -5.48 -12.13
N ARG A 98 -7.52 -4.24 -11.91
CA ARG A 98 -6.71 -3.02 -11.99
C ARG A 98 -7.05 -2.08 -10.82
N PRO A 99 -6.71 -2.49 -9.59
CA PRO A 99 -6.96 -1.68 -8.39
C PRO A 99 -6.17 -0.36 -8.49
N PRO A 100 -6.78 0.79 -8.16
CA PRO A 100 -6.04 2.04 -8.03
C PRO A 100 -5.04 1.95 -6.88
N VAL A 101 -4.04 2.82 -6.93
CA VAL A 101 -3.07 3.00 -5.84
C VAL A 101 -3.55 4.16 -4.99
N LEU A 102 -3.61 3.94 -3.68
CA LEU A 102 -3.90 4.94 -2.67
C LEU A 102 -2.62 5.32 -1.92
N LEU A 103 -2.58 6.56 -1.45
CA LEU A 103 -1.65 7.07 -0.46
C LEU A 103 -2.37 7.16 0.89
N MET A 104 -1.70 6.73 1.94
CA MET A 104 -2.10 6.94 3.33
C MET A 104 -0.99 7.72 4.02
N GLU A 105 -1.29 8.95 4.39
CA GLU A 105 -0.34 9.84 5.07
C GLU A 105 -0.25 9.47 6.54
N HIS A 106 0.93 9.05 7.00
CA HIS A 106 1.10 8.55 8.38
C HIS A 106 0.75 9.61 9.44
N GLU A 107 1.15 10.86 9.22
CA GLU A 107 0.95 11.94 10.18
C GLU A 107 -0.52 12.37 10.31
N MET A 108 -1.34 12.08 9.31
CA MET A 108 -2.75 12.49 9.24
C MET A 108 -3.71 11.33 9.48
N ALA A 109 -3.21 10.09 9.48
CA ALA A 109 -4.05 8.92 9.59
C ALA A 109 -4.67 8.80 10.99
N MET A 110 -6.00 8.82 11.04
CA MET A 110 -6.78 8.61 12.25
C MET A 110 -6.85 7.12 12.58
N VAL A 111 -6.61 6.77 13.85
CA VAL A 111 -6.78 5.40 14.33
C VAL A 111 -8.26 5.07 14.45
N ARG A 112 -8.65 3.84 14.14
CA ARG A 112 -10.05 3.38 14.20
C ARG A 112 -10.71 3.61 15.56
N GLU A 113 -9.97 3.43 16.66
CA GLU A 113 -10.47 3.72 18.01
C GLU A 113 -10.88 5.19 18.16
N ASP A 114 -10.06 6.12 17.64
CA ASP A 114 -10.35 7.55 17.68
C ASP A 114 -11.56 7.88 16.78
N ALA A 115 -11.61 7.32 15.57
CA ALA A 115 -12.76 7.50 14.67
C ALA A 115 -14.09 7.01 15.29
N GLU A 116 -14.07 5.86 15.97
CA GLU A 116 -15.24 5.32 16.68
C GLU A 116 -15.61 6.15 17.91
N SER A 117 -14.62 6.78 18.56
CA SER A 117 -14.86 7.67 19.70
C SER A 117 -15.37 9.05 19.29
N GLU A 118 -14.99 9.54 18.11
CA GLU A 118 -15.39 10.87 17.61
C GLU A 118 -16.75 10.84 16.87
N ALA A 119 -17.16 9.68 16.37
CA ALA A 119 -18.40 9.51 15.62
C ALA A 119 -19.62 9.17 16.50
N GLU A 120 -20.82 9.59 16.06
CA GLU A 120 -22.08 9.19 16.68
C GLU A 120 -22.55 7.81 16.18
N THR A 121 -22.08 7.39 15.00
CA THR A 121 -22.50 6.15 14.32
C THR A 121 -21.32 5.43 13.68
N SER A 122 -21.49 4.12 13.43
CA SER A 122 -20.51 3.31 12.70
C SER A 122 -20.24 3.82 11.29
N GLU A 123 -21.25 4.36 10.63
CA GLU A 123 -21.17 4.90 9.27
C GLU A 123 -20.35 6.19 9.22
N GLU A 124 -20.47 7.03 10.25
CA GLU A 124 -19.65 8.24 10.41
C GLU A 124 -18.20 7.88 10.77
N ALA A 125 -17.99 6.93 11.70
CA ALA A 125 -16.66 6.41 12.00
C ALA A 125 -15.98 5.86 10.74
N GLN A 126 -16.71 5.11 9.92
CA GLN A 126 -16.19 4.63 8.64
C GLN A 126 -15.85 5.77 7.69
N GLN A 127 -16.68 6.83 7.61
CA GLN A 127 -16.38 8.00 6.79
C GLN A 127 -15.09 8.69 7.23
N LEU A 128 -14.86 8.85 8.53
CA LEU A 128 -13.60 9.38 9.06
C LEU A 128 -12.41 8.50 8.64
N MET A 129 -12.56 7.18 8.72
CA MET A 129 -11.51 6.25 8.25
C MET A 129 -11.25 6.34 6.74
N GLU A 130 -12.26 6.64 5.92
CA GLU A 130 -12.07 6.85 4.47
C GLU A 130 -11.21 8.08 4.17
N GLU A 131 -11.15 9.07 5.07
CA GLU A 131 -10.32 10.26 4.90
C GLU A 131 -8.81 9.97 5.05
N ASN A 132 -8.45 8.83 5.66
CA ASN A 132 -7.06 8.40 5.81
C ASN A 132 -6.38 8.05 4.49
N VAL A 133 -7.15 7.83 3.42
CA VAL A 133 -6.62 7.35 2.13
C VAL A 133 -7.04 8.24 0.98
N GLN A 134 -6.11 8.50 0.07
CA GLN A 134 -6.35 9.33 -1.10
C GLN A 134 -5.82 8.65 -2.37
N PRO A 135 -6.55 8.70 -3.50
CA PRO A 135 -6.09 8.09 -4.73
C PRO A 135 -4.90 8.85 -5.33
N ILE A 136 -3.81 8.15 -5.61
CA ILE A 136 -2.60 8.72 -6.24
C ILE A 136 -2.38 8.24 -7.67
N ALA A 137 -2.87 7.04 -8.01
CA ALA A 137 -2.81 6.54 -9.39
C ALA A 137 -3.98 5.62 -9.72
N ALA A 138 -4.40 5.62 -10.99
CA ALA A 138 -5.53 4.81 -11.45
C ALA A 138 -5.26 3.29 -11.45
N HIS A 139 -3.99 2.88 -11.45
CA HIS A 139 -3.54 1.48 -11.35
C HIS A 139 -2.03 1.45 -11.09
N PHE A 140 -1.50 0.27 -10.75
CA PHE A 140 -0.10 0.09 -10.39
C PHE A 140 0.88 0.59 -11.47
N GLY A 141 0.73 0.21 -12.75
CA GLY A 141 1.62 0.73 -13.80
C GLY A 141 1.66 2.26 -13.93
N ALA A 142 0.60 2.99 -13.59
CA ALA A 142 0.60 4.45 -13.58
C ALA A 142 1.38 5.01 -12.38
N PHE A 143 1.28 4.35 -11.22
CA PHE A 143 2.10 4.66 -10.05
C PHE A 143 3.59 4.37 -10.30
N ALA A 144 3.91 3.19 -10.85
CA ALA A 144 5.29 2.81 -11.16
C ALA A 144 5.98 3.79 -12.12
N ALA A 145 5.23 4.44 -13.02
CA ALA A 145 5.77 5.47 -13.91
C ALA A 145 6.18 6.77 -13.17
N LEU A 146 5.71 6.98 -11.94
CA LEU A 146 6.10 8.09 -11.07
C LEU A 146 7.33 7.75 -10.20
N LEU A 147 7.75 6.49 -10.16
CA LEU A 147 8.83 6.04 -9.30
C LEU A 147 10.18 6.13 -10.03
N GLN A 148 11.17 6.69 -9.33
CA GLN A 148 12.55 6.71 -9.77
C GLN A 148 13.40 5.84 -8.83
N PRO A 149 14.14 4.83 -9.33
CA PRO A 149 15.05 4.06 -8.50
C PRO A 149 16.06 4.96 -7.80
N ARG A 150 16.15 4.84 -6.47
CA ARG A 150 17.11 5.56 -5.66
C ARG A 150 18.41 4.80 -5.64
N TYR A 151 19.41 5.31 -6.37
CA TYR A 151 20.77 4.81 -6.27
C TYR A 151 21.47 5.53 -5.13
N SER A 152 21.88 4.78 -4.10
CA SER A 152 22.74 5.32 -3.06
C SER A 152 24.00 5.89 -3.71
N LEU A 153 24.26 7.18 -3.50
CA LEU A 153 25.61 7.70 -3.62
C LEU A 153 26.36 7.16 -2.41
N GLU A 154 27.30 6.24 -2.63
CA GLU A 154 28.27 5.80 -1.60
C GLU A 154 28.96 6.99 -0.92
#